data_AF-A0A6I5NQE9-F1
#
_entry.id   AF-A0A6I5NQE9-F1
#
_cell.length_a   1.000
_cell.length_b   1.000
_cell.length_c   1.000
_cell.angle_alpha   90.00
_cell.angle_beta   90.00
_cell.angle_gamma   90.00
#
_symmetry.space_group_name_H-M   'P 1'
#
loop_
_entity.id
_entity.type
_entity.pdbx_description
1 polymer ?
#
loop_
_entity_poly.entity_id
_entity_poly.type
_entity_poly.pdbx_seq_one_letter_code
_entity_poly.pdbx_strand_id
1 'polypeptide(L)'
;MLDINRILKSDRLMGALTGLNRAAFDALVPSFTQAYQAAQLSSKQRQRAPGAGRKANIDSIPDKLFFILLYFKVYPTFDLDSYPGSKVLLSKQPL
;
A
#
# COMPACT_ATOMS: atom_id res chain seq x y z
N MET A 1 15.50 1.04 -8.09
CA MET A 1 14.38 1.18 -7.13
C MET A 1 13.51 2.34 -7.60
N LEU A 2 12.18 2.27 -7.47
CA LEU A 2 11.29 3.37 -7.87
C LEU A 2 11.70 4.66 -7.16
N ASP A 3 11.84 5.75 -7.91
CA ASP A 3 12.16 7.06 -7.37
C ASP A 3 10.86 7.77 -6.95
N ILE A 4 10.48 7.58 -5.70
CA ILE A 4 9.22 8.10 -5.13
C ILE A 4 9.19 9.63 -5.20
N ASN A 5 10.35 10.30 -4.99
CA ASN A 5 10.45 11.75 -5.06
C ASN A 5 10.11 12.30 -6.45
N ARG A 6 10.51 11.59 -7.50
CA ARG A 6 10.17 11.95 -8.88
C ARG A 6 8.69 11.74 -9.17
N ILE A 7 8.11 10.68 -8.63
CA ILE A 7 6.69 10.32 -8.83
C ILE A 7 5.78 11.34 -8.15
N LEU A 8 6.06 11.70 -6.89
CA LEU A 8 5.29 12.69 -6.12
C LEU A 8 5.26 14.08 -6.78
N LYS A 9 6.22 14.40 -7.66
CA LYS A 9 6.27 15.67 -8.39
C LYS A 9 5.43 15.68 -9.66
N SER A 10 4.89 14.54 -10.09
CA SER A 10 4.12 14.43 -11.34
C SER A 10 2.73 13.86 -11.08
N ASP A 11 1.70 14.68 -11.25
CA ASP A 11 0.31 14.24 -11.12
C ASP A 11 -0.05 13.10 -12.09
N ARG A 12 0.56 13.10 -13.28
CA ARG A 12 0.40 12.00 -14.25
C ARG A 12 0.93 10.69 -13.69
N LEU A 13 2.14 10.69 -13.12
CA LEU A 13 2.74 9.47 -12.58
C LEU A 13 2.02 9.01 -11.29
N MET A 14 1.61 9.96 -10.44
CA MET A 14 0.79 9.68 -9.27
C MET A 14 -0.52 9.00 -9.67
N GLY A 15 -1.29 9.59 -10.57
CA GLY A 15 -2.54 9.00 -11.04
C GLY A 15 -2.34 7.63 -11.70
N ALA A 16 -1.29 7.46 -12.49
CA ALA A 16 -0.97 6.18 -13.11
C ALA A 16 -0.66 5.09 -12.07
N LEU A 17 0.12 5.40 -11.03
CA LEU A 17 0.66 4.41 -10.09
C LEU A 17 -0.22 4.16 -8.86
N THR A 18 -0.93 5.17 -8.36
CA THR A 18 -1.78 5.05 -7.15
C THR A 18 -3.27 5.23 -7.45
N GLY A 19 -3.62 5.80 -8.61
CA GLY A 19 -5.01 6.18 -8.91
C GLY A 19 -5.44 7.48 -8.24
N LEU A 20 -4.54 8.17 -7.51
CA LEU A 20 -4.82 9.44 -6.84
C LEU A 20 -4.01 10.57 -7.48
N ASN A 21 -4.57 11.78 -7.47
CA ASN A 21 -3.79 12.99 -7.70
C ASN A 21 -2.98 13.36 -6.43
N ARG A 22 -2.05 14.31 -6.56
CA ARG A 22 -1.19 14.70 -5.44
C ARG A 22 -1.97 15.27 -4.25
N ALA A 23 -2.96 16.12 -4.49
CA ALA A 23 -3.74 16.74 -3.42
C ALA A 23 -4.53 15.72 -2.58
N ALA A 24 -5.15 14.72 -3.23
CA ALA A 24 -5.86 13.64 -2.57
C ALA A 24 -4.90 12.74 -1.77
N PHE A 25 -3.71 12.48 -2.30
CA PHE A 25 -2.67 11.76 -1.58
C PHE A 25 -2.23 12.52 -0.32
N ASP A 26 -1.90 13.80 -0.45
CA ASP A 26 -1.46 14.64 0.66
C ASP A 26 -2.55 14.78 1.74
N ALA A 27 -3.82 14.85 1.32
CA ALA A 27 -4.96 14.86 2.25
C ALA A 27 -5.16 13.52 3.00
N LEU A 28 -4.71 12.40 2.43
CA LEU A 28 -4.82 11.07 3.04
C LEU A 28 -3.69 10.78 4.04
N VAL A 29 -2.52 11.40 3.88
CA VAL A 29 -1.33 11.17 4.72
C VAL A 29 -1.62 11.32 6.23
N PRO A 30 -2.31 12.38 6.72
CA PRO A 30 -2.56 12.53 8.16
C PRO A 30 -3.39 11.40 8.75
N SER A 31 -4.49 11.02 8.07
CA SER A 31 -5.37 9.93 8.50
C SER A 31 -4.63 8.59 8.50
N PHE A 32 -3.87 8.32 7.45
CA PHE A 32 -3.02 7.12 7.38
C PHE A 32 -1.97 7.08 8.49
N THR A 33 -1.35 8.23 8.81
CA THR A 33 -0.36 8.32 9.89
C THR A 33 -0.96 7.90 11.23
N GLN A 34 -2.15 8.41 11.55
CA GLN A 34 -2.87 8.06 12.79
C GLN A 34 -3.21 6.57 12.83
N ALA A 35 -3.77 6.03 11.75
CA ALA A 35 -4.10 4.61 11.65
C ALA A 35 -2.86 3.71 11.77
N TYR A 36 -1.75 4.08 11.13
CA TYR A 36 -0.49 3.34 11.20
C TYR A 36 0.07 3.31 12.62
N GLN A 37 0.08 4.45 13.32
CA GLN A 37 0.54 4.51 14.70
C GLN A 37 -0.34 3.67 15.63
N ALA A 38 -1.67 3.76 15.50
CA ALA A 38 -2.60 2.94 16.28
C ALA A 38 -2.40 1.44 16.04
N ALA A 39 -2.19 1.02 14.78
CA ALA A 39 -1.89 -0.37 14.42
C ALA A 39 -0.56 -0.88 15.00
N GLN A 40 0.46 -0.02 15.12
CA GLN A 40 1.71 -0.43 15.76
C GLN A 40 1.59 -0.60 17.27
N LEU A 41 0.74 0.18 17.93
CA LEU A 41 0.48 0.06 19.37
C LEU A 41 -0.36 -1.18 19.70
N SER A 42 -1.25 -1.59 18.79
CA SER A 42 -2.11 -2.76 18.96
C SER A 42 -1.44 -4.10 18.68
N SER A 43 -0.22 -4.13 18.12
CA SER A 43 0.55 -5.36 17.90
C SER A 43 1.10 -5.92 19.23
N LYS A 44 0.19 -6.39 20.10
CA LYS A 44 0.49 -7.06 21.36
C LYS A 44 0.98 -8.47 21.08
N GLN A 45 2.30 -8.64 21.09
CA GLN A 45 3.13 -9.86 21.25
C GLN A 45 4.34 -9.81 20.32
N ARG A 46 5.07 -8.69 20.32
CA ARG A 46 6.38 -8.65 19.67
C ARG A 46 7.43 -9.14 20.68
N GLN A 47 8.09 -10.26 20.40
CA GLN A 47 9.19 -10.76 21.23
C GLN A 47 10.46 -9.90 21.14
N ARG A 48 10.59 -9.06 20.09
CA ARG A 48 11.75 -8.19 19.87
C ARG A 48 11.35 -6.72 19.96
N ALA A 49 12.28 -5.87 20.41
CA ALA A 49 12.08 -4.43 20.40
C ALA A 49 11.75 -3.93 18.98
N PRO A 50 10.88 -2.91 18.83
CA PRO A 50 10.67 -2.26 17.55
C PRO A 50 12.00 -1.75 16.99
N GLY A 51 12.33 -2.14 15.76
CA GLY A 51 13.60 -1.76 15.10
C GLY A 51 14.77 -2.74 15.29
N ALA A 52 14.63 -3.83 16.05
CA ALA A 52 15.70 -4.83 16.25
C ALA A 52 15.91 -5.80 15.06
N GLY A 53 15.59 -5.36 13.83
CA GLY A 53 15.75 -6.12 12.59
C GLY A 53 16.43 -5.27 11.51
N ARG A 54 16.53 -5.80 10.29
CA ARG A 54 17.04 -5.04 9.14
C ARG A 54 16.20 -3.78 8.94
N LYS A 55 16.86 -2.62 8.83
CA LYS A 55 16.18 -1.34 8.53
C LYS A 55 15.37 -1.49 7.25
N ALA A 56 14.13 -0.99 7.27
CA ALA A 56 13.27 -1.06 6.10
C ALA A 56 13.86 -0.17 5.00
N ASN A 57 13.71 -0.56 3.74
CA ASN A 57 14.01 0.36 2.62
C ASN A 57 12.94 1.45 2.45
N ILE A 58 11.84 1.35 3.21
CA ILE A 58 10.68 2.24 3.16
C ILE A 58 10.50 2.80 4.58
N ASP A 59 11.20 3.89 4.86
CA ASP A 59 11.24 4.47 6.21
C ASP A 59 10.14 5.52 6.41
N SER A 60 9.82 6.30 5.38
CA SER A 60 8.85 7.40 5.49
C SER A 60 7.40 6.92 5.43
N ILE A 61 6.52 7.54 6.23
CA ILE A 61 5.07 7.29 6.21
C ILE A 61 4.45 7.48 4.81
N PRO A 62 4.69 8.58 4.07
CA PRO A 62 4.21 8.73 2.71
C PRO A 62 4.70 7.61 1.77
N ASP A 63 5.94 7.14 1.91
CA ASP A 63 6.45 6.04 1.07
C ASP A 63 5.71 4.73 1.37
N LYS A 64 5.37 4.46 2.64
CA LYS A 64 4.55 3.31 3.03
C LYS A 64 3.15 3.41 2.44
N LEU A 65 2.52 4.58 2.52
CA LEU A 65 1.20 4.82 1.93
C LEU A 65 1.23 4.62 0.41
N PHE A 66 2.22 5.21 -0.26
CA PHE A 66 2.41 5.06 -1.70
C PHE A 66 2.54 3.59 -2.10
N PHE A 67 3.35 2.82 -1.37
CA PHE A 67 3.55 1.41 -1.67
C PHE A 67 2.26 0.59 -1.49
N ILE A 68 1.46 0.87 -0.46
CA ILE A 68 0.17 0.22 -0.23
C ILE A 68 -0.80 0.52 -1.37
N LEU A 69 -0.90 1.78 -1.81
CA LEU A 69 -1.79 2.16 -2.92
C LEU A 69 -1.34 1.55 -4.24
N LEU A 70 -0.04 1.55 -4.51
CA LEU A 70 0.54 0.87 -5.66
C LEU A 70 0.21 -0.63 -5.64
N TYR A 71 0.35 -1.26 -4.48
CA TYR A 71 0.00 -2.67 -4.30
C TYR A 71 -1.48 -2.91 -4.62
N PHE A 72 -2.40 -2.13 -4.05
CA PHE A 72 -3.83 -2.26 -4.36
C PHE A 72 -4.17 -2.05 -5.83
N LYS A 73 -3.44 -1.19 -6.53
CA LYS A 73 -3.66 -0.95 -7.96
C LYS A 73 -3.12 -2.06 -8.86
N VAL A 74 -1.97 -2.64 -8.51
CA VAL A 74 -1.29 -3.67 -9.32
C VAL A 74 -1.77 -5.09 -8.98
N TYR A 75 -2.17 -5.33 -7.74
CA TYR A 75 -2.60 -6.65 -7.24
C TYR A 75 -3.73 -7.28 -8.06
N PRO A 76 -4.79 -6.54 -8.49
CA PRO A 76 -5.81 -7.10 -9.36
C PRO A 76 -5.25 -7.68 -10.66
N THR A 77 -4.23 -7.05 -11.24
CA THR A 77 -3.57 -7.54 -12.45
C THR A 77 -2.73 -8.79 -12.15
N PHE A 78 -2.03 -8.81 -11.01
CA PHE A 78 -1.17 -9.92 -10.63
C PHE A 78 -1.96 -11.21 -10.34
N ASP A 79 -3.06 -11.13 -9.58
CA ASP A 79 -3.91 -12.30 -9.28
C ASP A 79 -4.67 -12.81 -10.52
N LEU A 80 -5.06 -11.92 -11.44
CA LEU A 80 -5.79 -12.29 -12.65
C LEU A 80 -4.90 -12.90 -13.75
N ASP A 81 -3.68 -12.37 -13.96
CA ASP A 81 -2.76 -12.92 -14.98
C ASP A 81 -2.05 -14.20 -14.50
N SER A 82 -1.94 -14.41 -13.18
CA SER A 82 -1.21 -15.56 -12.64
C SER A 82 -2.02 -16.86 -12.60
N TYR A 83 -3.30 -16.84 -13.00
CA TYR A 83 -4.16 -18.04 -13.02
C TYR A 83 -4.64 -18.37 -14.44
N PRO A 84 -4.09 -19.40 -15.10
CA PRO A 84 -4.56 -19.82 -16.44
C PRO A 84 -5.94 -20.52 -16.45
N GLY A 85 -6.85 -20.24 -15.50
CA GLY A 85 -8.09 -21.05 -15.40
C GLY A 85 -9.20 -20.67 -14.41
N SER A 86 -9.33 -19.44 -13.90
CA SER A 86 -10.36 -19.10 -12.90
C SER A 86 -11.51 -18.24 -13.46
N LYS A 87 -12.24 -18.77 -14.45
CA LYS A 87 -13.66 -18.45 -14.64
C LYS A 87 -14.56 -19.42 -13.86
N VAL A 88 -14.28 -19.64 -12.58
CA VAL A 88 -15.18 -20.33 -11.64
C VAL A 88 -14.87 -19.73 -10.27
N LEU A 89 -15.85 -19.66 -9.37
CA LEU A 89 -15.78 -19.12 -7.99
C LEU A 89 -16.39 -17.73 -7.78
N LEU A 90 -17.48 -17.41 -8.49
CA LEU A 90 -18.46 -16.41 -8.05
C LEU A 90 -19.88 -16.98 -7.99
N SER A 91 -20.02 -18.28 -7.68
CA SER A 91 -21.32 -18.97 -7.61
C SER A 91 -21.60 -19.72 -6.31
N LYS A 92 -20.86 -19.47 -5.22
CA LYS A 92 -21.20 -20.05 -3.91
C LYS A 92 -21.07 -19.03 -2.79
N GLN A 93 -22.05 -18.14 -2.69
CA GLN A 93 -22.46 -17.58 -1.41
C GLN A 93 -23.82 -18.21 -1.06
N PRO A 94 -23.96 -18.98 0.04
CA PRO A 94 -25.28 -19.35 0.52
C PRO A 94 -25.90 -18.17 1.28
N LEU A 95 -27.23 -18.01 1.11
CA LEU A 95 -28.15 -17.22 1.94
C LEU A 95 -28.12 -17.68 3.40
#